data_AF-A0A7S3FH04-F1
#
_entry.id   AF-A0A7S3FH04-F1
#
_cell.length_a   1.000
_cell.length_b   1.000
_cell.length_c   1.000
_cell.angle_alpha   90.00
_cell.angle_beta   90.00
_cell.angle_gamma   90.00
#
_symmetry.space_group_name_H-M   'P 1'
#
loop_
_entity.id
_entity.type
_entity.pdbx_description
1 polymer ?
#
loop_
_entity_poly.entity_id
_entity_poly.type
_entity_poly.pdbx_seq_one_letter_code
_entity_poly.pdbx_strand_id
1 'polypeptide(L)'
;ETDRFPEFRFIYLPNVTRYGVRNQPPSVIWDSLVAQRAKTDASHETFLDAWMASIDMLLLSRCHIFVGKFTSTLFRTAYSLHSARCSCAAPFISLDAPWCFDYGVRSGANWEFPVSSSARDGADDNRFWC
;
A
#
# COMPACT_ATOMS: atom_id res chain seq x y z
N GLU A 1 -4.97 0.84 23.65
CA GLU A 1 -5.62 1.95 22.91
C GLU A 1 -7.10 1.70 22.66
N THR A 2 -7.51 0.50 22.29
CA THR A 2 -8.92 0.11 22.09
C THR A 2 -9.83 0.43 23.27
N ASP A 3 -9.33 0.28 24.51
CA ASP A 3 -10.12 0.53 25.73
C ASP A 3 -10.42 2.02 25.96
N ARG A 4 -9.65 2.92 25.32
CA ARG A 4 -9.85 4.37 25.43
C ARG A 4 -10.97 4.88 24.54
N PHE A 5 -11.33 4.11 23.51
CA PHE A 5 -12.25 4.49 22.44
C PHE A 5 -13.15 3.30 22.05
N PRO A 6 -13.99 2.80 22.97
CA PRO A 6 -14.77 1.58 22.77
C PRO A 6 -15.83 1.70 21.67
N GLU A 7 -16.23 2.91 21.32
CA GLU A 7 -17.16 3.20 20.22
C GLU A 7 -16.54 2.95 18.84
N PHE A 8 -15.21 2.86 18.76
CA PHE A 8 -14.49 2.61 17.51
C PHE A 8 -14.02 1.16 17.43
N ARG A 9 -14.23 0.55 16.26
CA ARG A 9 -13.62 -0.74 15.91
C ARG A 9 -12.34 -0.50 15.12
N PHE A 10 -11.22 -0.88 15.71
CA PHE A 10 -9.92 -0.77 15.07
C PHE A 10 -9.56 -2.07 14.36
N ILE A 11 -9.12 -1.95 13.10
CA ILE A 11 -8.56 -3.05 12.31
C ILE A 11 -7.09 -2.69 12.08
N TYR A 12 -6.20 -3.60 12.43
CA TYR A 12 -4.76 -3.39 12.32
C TYR A 12 -4.19 -4.37 11.32
N LEU A 13 -3.42 -3.85 10.37
CA LEU A 13 -2.56 -4.66 9.52
C LEU A 13 -1.15 -4.68 10.14
N PRO A 14 -0.58 -5.86 10.41
CA PRO A 14 0.79 -5.96 10.90
C PRO A 14 1.77 -5.44 9.84
N ASN A 15 2.95 -4.99 10.28
CA ASN A 15 4.05 -4.59 9.40
C ASN A 15 3.80 -3.38 8.47
N VAL A 16 2.77 -2.57 8.74
CA VAL A 16 2.59 -1.27 8.08
C VAL A 16 3.39 -0.20 8.84
N THR A 17 4.60 0.10 8.37
CA THR A 17 5.59 0.90 9.10
C THR A 17 6.14 2.02 8.26
N ARG A 18 6.26 3.26 8.77
CA ARG A 18 6.80 4.39 7.99
C ARG A 18 8.17 4.09 7.38
N TYR A 19 8.42 4.59 6.17
CA TYR A 19 9.71 4.44 5.47
C TYR A 19 10.87 4.91 6.38
N GLY A 20 12.01 4.21 6.36
CA GLY A 20 13.25 4.64 7.02
C GLY A 20 13.52 4.08 8.43
N VAL A 21 12.78 3.07 8.89
CA VAL A 21 13.20 2.34 10.10
C VAL A 21 14.44 1.50 9.74
N ARG A 22 15.62 1.89 10.25
CA ARG A 22 16.95 1.37 9.86
C ARG A 22 17.14 -0.16 9.91
N ASN A 23 16.22 -0.89 10.54
CA ASN A 23 16.33 -2.34 10.76
C ASN A 23 15.17 -3.16 10.19
N GLN A 24 14.39 -2.59 9.27
CA GLN A 24 13.31 -3.36 8.63
C GLN A 24 13.82 -4.11 7.39
N PRO A 25 13.35 -5.35 7.18
CA PRO A 25 13.64 -6.05 5.94
C PRO A 25 13.13 -5.20 4.75
N PRO A 26 13.88 -5.14 3.65
CA PRO A 26 13.43 -4.42 2.46
C PRO A 26 12.07 -4.97 2.02
N SER A 27 11.18 -4.09 1.59
CA SER A 27 9.92 -4.51 0.97
C SER A 27 10.23 -5.38 -0.24
N VAL A 28 9.76 -6.63 -0.23
CA VAL A 28 9.93 -7.54 -1.35
C VAL A 28 8.90 -7.20 -2.42
N ILE A 29 9.35 -7.07 -3.67
CA ILE A 29 8.46 -6.88 -4.82
C ILE A 29 7.63 -8.16 -4.98
N TRP A 30 6.31 -8.03 -4.93
CA TRP A 30 5.38 -9.16 -5.00
C TRP A 30 5.59 -10.00 -6.27
N ASP A 31 5.76 -9.36 -7.42
CA ASP A 31 5.98 -10.05 -8.70
C ASP A 31 7.24 -10.91 -8.68
N SER A 32 8.31 -10.45 -8.04
CA SER A 32 9.55 -11.21 -7.86
C SER A 32 9.32 -12.45 -6.99
N LEU A 33 8.55 -12.30 -5.90
CA LEU A 33 8.18 -13.40 -5.01
C LEU A 33 7.34 -14.45 -5.74
N VAL A 34 6.33 -14.01 -6.51
CA VAL A 34 5.47 -14.88 -7.32
C VAL A 34 6.28 -15.62 -8.38
N ALA A 35 7.14 -14.92 -9.11
CA ALA A 35 8.00 -15.52 -10.13
C ALA A 35 8.97 -16.55 -9.53
N GLN A 36 9.49 -16.30 -8.32
CA GLN A 36 10.32 -17.26 -7.60
C GLN A 36 9.52 -18.49 -7.17
N ARG A 37 8.34 -18.30 -6.57
CA ARG A 37 7.49 -19.39 -6.10
C ARG A 37 6.96 -20.27 -7.23
N ALA A 38 6.71 -19.69 -8.40
CA ALA A 38 6.36 -20.44 -9.60
C ALA A 38 7.48 -21.41 -10.03
N LYS A 39 8.76 -21.06 -9.78
CA LYS A 39 9.91 -21.93 -10.08
C LYS A 39 10.13 -23.02 -9.05
N THR A 40 9.69 -22.80 -7.80
CA THR A 40 9.88 -23.75 -6.68
C THR A 40 8.63 -24.57 -6.36
N ASP A 41 7.63 -24.55 -7.25
CA ASP A 41 6.32 -25.21 -7.08
C ASP A 41 5.56 -24.81 -5.79
N ALA A 42 5.80 -23.58 -5.31
CA ALA A 42 5.14 -23.01 -4.13
C ALA A 42 3.90 -22.17 -4.53
N SER A 43 3.18 -22.60 -5.56
CA SER A 43 2.02 -21.88 -6.12
C SER A 43 0.87 -21.73 -5.12
N HIS A 44 0.68 -22.73 -4.26
CA HIS A 44 -0.34 -22.72 -3.19
C HIS A 44 -0.13 -21.56 -2.20
N GLU A 45 1.10 -21.23 -1.82
CA GLU A 45 1.39 -20.08 -0.95
C GLU A 45 0.98 -18.77 -1.61
N THR A 46 1.25 -18.64 -2.92
CA THR A 46 0.85 -17.46 -3.69
C THR A 46 -0.67 -17.28 -3.69
N PHE A 47 -1.41 -18.38 -3.85
CA PHE A 47 -2.87 -18.36 -3.77
C PHE A 47 -3.37 -17.93 -2.38
N LEU A 48 -2.82 -18.50 -1.31
CA LEU A 48 -3.21 -18.14 0.06
C LEU A 48 -2.95 -16.67 0.37
N ASP A 49 -1.78 -16.16 -0.01
CA ASP A 49 -1.43 -14.76 0.19
C ASP A 49 -2.35 -13.82 -0.61
N ALA A 50 -2.65 -14.16 -1.87
CA ALA A 50 -3.59 -13.40 -2.69
C ALA A 50 -5.02 -13.41 -2.11
N TRP A 51 -5.44 -14.56 -1.57
CA TRP A 51 -6.72 -14.72 -0.90
C TRP A 51 -6.79 -13.86 0.39
N MET A 52 -5.77 -13.93 1.25
CA MET A 52 -5.68 -13.10 2.46
C MET A 52 -5.66 -11.60 2.12
N ALA A 53 -4.86 -11.19 1.14
CA ALA A 53 -4.81 -9.81 0.68
C ALA A 53 -6.18 -9.32 0.14
N SER A 54 -6.94 -10.20 -0.50
CA SER A 54 -8.29 -9.88 -0.99
C SER A 54 -9.26 -9.67 0.18
N ILE A 55 -9.17 -10.49 1.24
CA ILE A 55 -9.97 -10.32 2.46
C ILE A 55 -9.60 -8.99 3.14
N ASP A 56 -8.31 -8.70 3.30
CA ASP A 56 -7.83 -7.46 3.90
C ASP A 56 -8.31 -6.23 3.13
N MET A 57 -8.22 -6.27 1.79
CA MET A 57 -8.73 -5.21 0.92
C MET A 57 -10.24 -4.99 1.13
N LEU A 58 -11.03 -6.07 1.18
CA LEU A 58 -12.48 -5.99 1.39
C LEU A 58 -12.81 -5.45 2.78
N LEU A 59 -12.12 -5.87 3.83
CA LEU A 59 -12.30 -5.36 5.19
C LEU A 59 -11.93 -3.88 5.28
N LEU A 60 -10.77 -3.50 4.74
CA LEU A 60 -10.32 -2.11 4.69
C LEU A 60 -11.31 -1.22 3.92
N SER A 61 -11.83 -1.68 2.79
CA SER A 61 -12.81 -0.90 2.00
C SER A 61 -14.10 -0.58 2.78
N ARG A 62 -14.38 -1.31 3.87
CA ARG A 62 -15.53 -1.07 4.73
C ARG A 62 -15.25 -0.10 5.88
N CYS A 63 -14.00 0.27 6.12
CA CYS A 63 -13.63 1.26 7.13
C CYS A 63 -14.15 2.66 6.79
N HIS A 64 -14.46 3.46 7.81
CA HIS A 64 -14.89 4.86 7.65
C HIS A 64 -13.71 5.83 7.62
N ILE A 65 -12.60 5.47 8.26
CA ILE A 65 -11.37 6.26 8.35
C ILE A 65 -10.21 5.32 8.06
N PHE A 66 -9.23 5.82 7.31
CA PHE A 66 -8.02 5.08 6.97
C PHE A 66 -6.80 5.74 7.57
N VAL A 67 -5.88 4.93 8.10
CA VAL A 67 -4.52 5.34 8.47
C VAL A 67 -3.58 4.32 7.85
N GLY A 68 -2.67 4.76 6.98
CA GLY A 68 -1.86 3.82 6.22
C GLY A 68 -0.87 4.47 5.28
N LYS A 69 -0.48 3.74 4.24
CA LYS A 69 0.49 4.18 3.25
C LYS A 69 -0.14 4.27 1.89
N PHE A 70 -0.10 5.43 1.26
CA PHE A 70 -0.53 5.51 -0.13
C PHE A 70 0.48 4.90 -1.10
N THR A 71 1.74 4.66 -0.71
CA THR A 71 2.68 3.92 -1.60
C THR A 71 2.26 2.47 -1.80
N SER A 72 1.49 1.92 -0.84
CA SER A 72 0.94 0.57 -0.91
C SER A 72 -0.25 0.50 -1.85
N THR A 73 -0.16 -0.34 -2.87
CA THR A 73 -1.29 -0.64 -3.77
C THR A 73 -2.50 -1.19 -3.02
N LEU A 74 -2.31 -1.95 -1.94
CA LEU A 74 -3.41 -2.50 -1.14
C LEU A 74 -4.30 -1.40 -0.55
N PHE A 75 -3.70 -0.40 0.11
CA PHE A 75 -4.43 0.74 0.67
C PHE A 75 -5.09 1.57 -0.43
N ARG A 76 -4.42 1.75 -1.58
CA ARG A 76 -5.00 2.49 -2.71
C ARG A 76 -6.21 1.81 -3.31
N THR A 77 -6.14 0.50 -3.52
CA THR A 77 -7.27 -0.27 -4.05
C THR A 77 -8.42 -0.28 -3.05
N ALA A 78 -8.15 -0.48 -1.76
CA ALA A 78 -9.18 -0.44 -0.72
C ALA A 78 -9.86 0.94 -0.62
N TYR A 79 -9.09 2.02 -0.69
CA TYR A 79 -9.61 3.40 -0.72
C TYR A 79 -10.49 3.65 -1.95
N SER A 80 -10.01 3.26 -3.13
CA SER A 80 -10.76 3.40 -4.39
C SER A 80 -12.06 2.60 -4.36
N LEU A 81 -12.02 1.39 -3.82
CA LEU A 81 -13.21 0.53 -3.66
C LEU A 81 -14.22 1.12 -2.69
N HIS A 82 -13.75 1.71 -1.58
CA HIS A 82 -14.61 2.46 -0.66
C HIS A 82 -15.29 3.63 -1.38
N SER A 83 -14.51 4.43 -2.11
CA SER A 83 -15.02 5.60 -2.84
C SER A 83 -16.03 5.23 -3.91
N ALA A 84 -15.80 4.14 -4.64
CA ALA A 84 -16.75 3.62 -5.62
C ALA A 84 -18.09 3.22 -4.98
N ARG A 85 -18.06 2.68 -3.76
CA ARG A 85 -19.26 2.21 -3.05
C ARG A 85 -20.12 3.35 -2.49
N CYS A 86 -19.50 4.40 -1.95
CA CYS A 86 -20.24 5.51 -1.33
C CYS A 86 -20.38 6.75 -2.23
N SER A 87 -19.73 6.77 -3.41
CA SER A 87 -19.55 8.00 -4.20
C SER A 87 -18.97 9.15 -3.37
N CYS A 88 -18.05 8.82 -2.46
CA CYS A 88 -17.49 9.75 -1.46
C CYS A 88 -15.99 9.52 -1.25
N ALA A 89 -15.29 10.50 -0.68
CA ALA A 89 -13.88 10.38 -0.30
C ALA A 89 -13.79 10.15 1.21
N ALA A 90 -13.38 8.96 1.64
CA ALA A 90 -13.16 8.71 3.07
C ALA A 90 -11.97 9.56 3.57
N PRO A 91 -11.99 9.99 4.84
CA PRO A 91 -10.79 10.53 5.48
C PRO A 91 -9.64 9.50 5.47
N PHE A 92 -8.48 9.92 4.97
CA PHE A 92 -7.27 9.09 4.93
C PHE A 92 -6.08 9.87 5.48
N ILE A 93 -5.39 9.29 6.47
CA ILE A 93 -4.14 9.80 7.02
C ILE A 93 -3.00 8.95 6.46
N SER A 94 -2.25 9.52 5.52
CA SER A 94 -1.11 8.84 4.91
C SER A 94 0.17 9.07 5.71
N LEU A 95 0.94 8.00 5.92
CA LEU A 95 2.18 8.01 6.69
C LEU A 95 3.41 8.35 5.84
N ASP A 96 3.31 8.31 4.50
CA ASP A 96 4.43 8.41 3.59
C ASP A 96 4.25 9.43 2.46
N ALA A 97 3.15 9.37 1.71
CA ALA A 97 2.95 10.15 0.48
C ALA A 97 1.50 10.60 0.32
N PRO A 98 1.20 11.68 -0.43
CA PRO A 98 -0.16 12.08 -0.77
C PRO A 98 -0.85 11.07 -1.71
N TRP A 99 -2.18 11.18 -1.88
CA TRP A 99 -2.93 10.33 -2.81
C TRP A 99 -2.55 10.62 -4.25
N CYS A 100 -2.10 9.59 -4.98
CA CYS A 100 -1.83 9.69 -6.42
C CYS A 100 -2.14 8.36 -7.10
N PHE A 101 -2.80 8.41 -8.27
CA PHE A 101 -2.91 7.25 -9.14
C PHE A 101 -1.53 7.00 -9.74
N ASP A 102 -0.84 6.00 -9.21
CA ASP A 102 0.48 5.58 -9.68
C ASP A 102 1.63 6.60 -9.58
N TYR A 103 1.49 7.66 -8.75
CA TYR A 103 2.54 8.68 -8.52
C TYR A 103 3.15 9.29 -9.79
N GLY A 104 2.42 9.28 -10.90
CA GLY A 104 2.95 9.72 -12.19
C GLY A 104 4.11 8.87 -12.73
N VAL A 105 4.46 7.76 -12.07
CA VAL A 105 5.42 6.79 -12.60
C VAL A 105 4.68 5.78 -13.48
N ARG A 106 5.40 5.15 -14.41
CA ARG A 106 4.84 4.03 -15.17
C ARG A 106 4.50 2.90 -14.19
N SER A 107 3.29 2.35 -14.31
CA SER A 107 2.81 1.21 -13.51
C SER A 107 3.87 0.14 -13.31
N GLY A 108 4.07 -0.24 -12.05
CA GLY A 108 5.09 -1.20 -11.65
C GLY A 108 6.47 -0.57 -11.40
N ALA A 109 6.55 0.64 -10.82
CA ALA A 109 7.80 1.23 -10.30
C ALA A 109 7.60 2.03 -9.00
N ASN A 110 6.44 1.89 -8.35
CA ASN A 110 6.06 2.66 -7.17
C ASN A 110 6.82 2.26 -5.88
N TRP A 111 7.54 1.14 -5.86
CA TRP A 111 8.39 0.73 -4.74
C TRP A 111 9.66 1.58 -4.58
N GLU A 112 10.04 2.34 -5.60
CA GLU A 112 11.18 3.25 -5.56
C GLU A 112 10.83 4.59 -4.90
N PHE A 113 9.59 4.82 -4.48
CA PHE A 113 9.19 6.09 -3.87
C PHE A 113 9.50 6.15 -2.34
N PRO A 114 10.11 7.24 -1.84
CA PRO A 114 10.67 8.36 -2.59
C PRO A 114 11.99 7.96 -3.28
N VAL A 115 12.13 8.34 -4.56
CA VAL A 115 13.29 7.99 -5.38
C VAL A 115 14.55 8.47 -4.68
N SER A 116 15.41 7.52 -4.28
CA SER A 116 16.73 7.89 -3.76
C SER A 116 17.47 8.63 -4.89
N SER A 117 18.19 9.69 -4.53
CA SER A 117 18.76 10.71 -5.42
C SER A 117 19.78 10.23 -6.48
N SER A 118 19.89 8.94 -6.76
CA SER A 118 20.76 8.37 -7.79
C SER A 118 20.11 8.27 -9.18
N ALA A 119 18.80 8.52 -9.32
CA ALA A 119 18.15 8.71 -10.63
C ALA A 119 18.30 10.15 -11.17
N ARG A 120 19.26 10.93 -10.64
CA ARG A 120 19.54 12.33 -11.01
C ARG A 120 20.50 12.43 -12.19
N ASP A 121 20.15 11.82 -13.32
CA ASP A 121 20.67 12.27 -14.61
C ASP A 121 19.47 12.63 -15.50
N GLY A 122 18.94 13.86 -15.30
CA GLY A 122 18.26 14.58 -16.38
C GLY A 122 16.76 14.87 -16.28
N ALA A 123 16.11 14.76 -15.11
CA ALA A 123 14.73 15.25 -14.96
C ALA A 123 14.56 16.04 -13.65
N ASP A 124 14.95 17.31 -13.70
CA ASP A 124 14.52 18.35 -12.76
C ASP A 124 13.01 18.59 -12.92
N ASP A 125 12.20 17.65 -12.45
CA ASP A 125 10.77 17.87 -12.26
C ASP A 125 10.31 17.11 -11.01
N ASN A 126 10.76 17.59 -9.85
CA ASN A 126 10.13 17.34 -8.53
C ASN A 126 8.70 17.93 -8.46
N ARG A 127 7.99 17.99 -9.58
CA ARG A 127 6.58 18.30 -9.60
C ARG A 127 5.88 17.01 -9.24
N PHE A 128 5.24 17.04 -8.07
CA PHE A 128 4.20 16.10 -7.69
C PHE A 128 3.12 16.18 -8.77
N TRP A 129 3.24 15.36 -9.81
CA TRP A 129 2.20 15.21 -10.82
C TRP A 129 1.20 14.20 -10.29
N CYS A 130 0.30 14.74 -9.48
CA CYS A 130 -1.01 14.20 -9.18
C CYS A 130 -1.98 15.34 -9.58
#